data_AF-A0A3P8KM13-F1
#
_entry.id   AF-A0A3P8KM13-F1
#
_cell.length_a   1.000
_cell.length_b   1.000
_cell.length_c   1.000
_cell.angle_alpha   90.00
_cell.angle_beta   90.00
_cell.angle_gamma   90.00
#
_symmetry.space_group_name_H-M   'P 1'
#
loop_
_entity.id
_entity.type
_entity.pdbx_description
1 polymer ?
#
loop_
_entity_poly.entity_id
_entity_poly.type
_entity_poly.pdbx_seq_one_letter_code
_entity_poly.pdbx_strand_id
1 'polypeptide(L)'
;MALRPSKTIKFTGGEGINQWYNVTLTEGRNREVRRLWEAVGVQVSRLIRVRYGDILLPKGLPRGGYTELDLAQTNYLRELVELPAETTSKVAVEKDRRRVKANQIRRAVKRHSQVGSSNNRRSAGRGKD
;
A
#
# COMPACT_ATOMS: atom_id res chain seq x y z
N MET A 1 -20.50 12.67 15.43
CA MET A 1 -19.12 13.18 15.40
C MET A 1 -18.95 14.03 14.14
N ALA A 2 -18.88 15.36 14.25
CA ALA A 2 -18.92 16.24 13.08
C ALA A 2 -17.62 16.15 12.26
N LEU A 3 -17.69 15.58 11.05
CA LEU A 3 -16.60 15.60 10.08
C LEU A 3 -16.41 17.05 9.63
N ARG A 4 -15.36 17.72 10.14
CA ARG A 4 -14.93 19.02 9.61
C ARG A 4 -14.61 18.85 8.12
N PRO A 5 -14.98 19.80 7.24
CA PRO A 5 -14.49 19.80 5.87
C PRO A 5 -13.00 20.13 5.88
N SER A 6 -12.14 19.13 6.09
CA SER A 6 -10.69 19.33 6.09
C SER A 6 -10.13 18.99 4.72
N LYS A 7 -10.14 19.96 3.81
CA LYS A 7 -9.25 19.92 2.65
C LYS A 7 -7.84 20.19 3.18
N THR A 8 -6.92 19.24 3.00
CA THR A 8 -5.52 19.41 3.43
C THR A 8 -4.59 19.14 2.27
N ILE A 9 -3.51 19.91 2.20
CA ILE A 9 -2.46 19.78 1.19
C ILE A 9 -1.13 19.74 1.95
N LYS A 10 -0.32 18.71 1.69
CA LYS A 10 1.00 18.53 2.30
C LYS A 10 2.03 18.26 1.22
N PHE A 11 3.12 19.01 1.24
CA PHE A 11 4.26 18.74 0.36
C PHE A 11 4.94 17.43 0.78
N THR A 12 5.33 16.62 -0.19
CA THR A 12 5.98 15.31 0.05
C THR A 12 7.32 15.15 -0.67
N GLY A 13 7.87 16.23 -1.21
CA GLY A 13 9.12 16.20 -1.98
C GLY A 13 8.91 16.26 -3.49
N GLY A 14 10.01 16.15 -4.23
CA GLY A 14 10.06 16.27 -5.69
C GLY A 14 11.43 16.72 -6.13
N GLU A 15 11.82 16.36 -7.35
CA GLU A 15 13.11 16.76 -7.95
C GLU A 15 12.87 17.38 -9.33
N GLY A 16 13.61 18.44 -9.64
CA GLY A 16 13.48 19.19 -10.88
C GLY A 16 12.13 19.91 -11.00
N ILE A 17 11.50 19.81 -12.17
CA ILE A 17 10.28 20.57 -12.52
C ILE A 17 9.03 20.03 -11.82
N ASN A 18 9.02 18.77 -11.36
CA ASN A 18 7.82 18.11 -10.82
C ASN A 18 7.88 17.98 -9.30
N GLN A 19 6.76 18.30 -8.63
CA GLN A 19 6.61 18.21 -7.19
C GLN A 19 5.44 17.30 -6.80
N TRP A 20 5.59 16.58 -5.68
CA TRP A 20 4.57 15.69 -5.13
C TRP A 20 3.86 16.34 -3.94
N TYR A 21 2.54 16.21 -3.93
CA TYR A 21 1.66 16.69 -2.87
C TYR A 21 0.68 15.60 -2.44
N ASN A 22 0.54 15.41 -1.13
CA ASN A 22 -0.55 14.65 -0.54
C ASN A 22 -1.76 15.57 -0.32
N VAL A 23 -2.86 15.26 -0.98
CA VAL A 23 -4.12 16.02 -0.89
C VAL A 23 -5.20 15.14 -0.27
N THR A 24 -5.90 15.67 0.74
CA THR A 24 -7.10 15.04 1.32
C THR A 24 -8.31 15.89 1.02
N LEU A 25 -9.38 15.27 0.54
CA LEU A 25 -10.69 15.89 0.32
C LEU A 25 -11.76 15.03 1.00
N THR A 26 -12.79 15.68 1.54
CA THR A 26 -13.97 15.01 2.12
C THR A 26 -15.12 14.91 1.12
N GLU A 27 -15.11 15.74 0.08
CA GLU A 27 -16.02 15.66 -1.07
C GLU A 27 -15.29 15.07 -2.30
N GLY A 28 -16.07 14.68 -3.31
CA GLY A 28 -15.57 14.04 -4.51
C GLY A 28 -16.16 14.63 -5.78
N ARG A 29 -16.15 15.97 -5.94
CA ARG A 29 -16.70 16.59 -7.15
C ARG A 29 -15.87 16.20 -8.37
N ASN A 30 -16.50 16.15 -9.54
CA ASN A 30 -15.82 15.73 -10.76
C ASN A 30 -14.55 16.56 -11.01
N ARG A 31 -13.41 15.87 -11.17
CA ARG A 31 -12.07 16.45 -11.40
C ARG A 31 -11.64 17.53 -10.38
N GLU A 32 -12.15 17.50 -9.16
CA GLU A 32 -11.94 18.58 -8.19
C GLU A 32 -10.47 18.88 -7.90
N VAL A 33 -9.63 17.87 -7.65
CA VAL A 33 -8.19 18.07 -7.43
C VAL A 33 -7.54 18.79 -8.61
N ARG A 34 -7.85 18.39 -9.85
CA ARG A 34 -7.27 19.01 -11.04
C ARG A 34 -7.72 20.46 -11.20
N ARG A 35 -9.01 20.72 -11.00
CA ARG A 35 -9.58 22.07 -11.06
C ARG A 35 -8.98 22.99 -9.99
N LEU A 36 -8.71 22.49 -8.79
CA LEU A 36 -8.06 23.27 -7.73
C LEU A 36 -6.64 23.71 -8.11
N TRP A 37 -5.85 22.81 -8.71
CA TRP A 37 -4.49 23.15 -9.19
C TRP A 37 -4.51 24.03 -10.43
N GLU A 38 -5.41 23.76 -11.38
CA GLU A 38 -5.57 24.57 -12.60
C GLU A 38 -5.98 26.01 -12.27
N ALA A 39 -6.82 26.20 -11.24
CA ALA A 39 -7.23 27.53 -10.77
C ALA A 39 -6.06 28.39 -10.25
N VAL A 40 -4.95 27.76 -9.84
CA VAL A 40 -3.71 28.46 -9.44
C VAL A 40 -2.61 28.38 -10.51
N GLY A 41 -2.98 28.02 -11.75
CA GLY A 41 -2.07 27.98 -12.89
C GLY A 41 -1.12 26.77 -12.93
N VAL A 42 -1.40 25.72 -12.16
CA VAL A 42 -0.55 24.52 -12.08
C VAL A 42 -1.20 23.34 -12.79
N GLN A 43 -0.46 22.69 -13.69
CA GLN A 43 -0.92 21.49 -14.37
C GLN A 43 -0.64 20.23 -13.54
N VAL A 44 -1.61 19.30 -13.48
CA VAL A 44 -1.46 18.01 -12.79
C VAL A 44 -1.00 16.94 -13.76
N SER A 45 0.28 16.56 -13.70
CA SER A 45 0.85 15.50 -14.53
C SER A 45 0.39 14.10 -14.09
N ARG A 46 0.37 13.83 -12.78
CA ARG A 46 -0.03 12.55 -12.18
C ARG A 46 -0.96 12.76 -10.99
N LEU A 47 -2.01 11.95 -10.93
CA LEU A 47 -2.95 11.92 -9.81
C LEU A 47 -3.23 10.46 -9.45
N ILE A 48 -2.87 10.08 -8.22
CA ILE A 48 -3.07 8.73 -7.71
C ILE A 48 -3.84 8.84 -6.40
N ARG A 49 -4.96 8.13 -6.30
CA ARG A 49 -5.67 8.00 -5.04
C ARG A 49 -4.99 6.91 -4.21
N VAL A 50 -4.29 7.32 -3.15
CA VAL A 50 -3.50 6.41 -2.29
C VAL A 50 -4.25 5.91 -1.05
N ARG A 51 -5.40 6.52 -0.73
CA ARG A 51 -6.20 6.17 0.46
C ARG A 51 -7.67 6.52 0.25
N TYR A 52 -8.57 5.78 0.90
CA TYR A 52 -9.98 6.11 1.06
C TYR A 52 -10.40 5.79 2.51
N GLY A 53 -10.89 6.77 3.27
CA GLY A 53 -11.02 6.63 4.72
C GLY A 53 -9.66 6.25 5.34
N ASP A 54 -9.64 5.21 6.18
CA ASP A 54 -8.40 4.62 6.71
C ASP A 54 -7.92 3.38 5.94
N ILE A 55 -8.48 3.13 4.75
CA ILE A 55 -8.01 2.06 3.85
C ILE A 55 -6.97 2.61 2.89
N LEU A 56 -5.73 2.14 3.05
CA LEU A 56 -4.59 2.48 2.19
C LEU A 56 -4.55 1.60 0.94
N LEU A 57 -4.06 2.16 -0.16
CA LEU A 57 -3.71 1.38 -1.34
C LEU A 57 -2.54 0.42 -1.00
N PRO A 58 -2.73 -0.91 -1.08
CA PRO A 58 -1.66 -1.84 -0.71
C PRO A 58 -0.47 -1.72 -1.66
N LYS A 59 0.74 -1.54 -1.12
CA LYS A 59 1.98 -1.37 -1.91
C LYS A 59 2.28 -2.53 -2.87
N GLY A 60 1.77 -3.73 -2.57
CA GLY A 60 1.96 -4.93 -3.37
C GLY A 60 0.85 -5.24 -4.37
N LEU A 61 -0.16 -4.38 -4.50
CA LEU A 61 -1.26 -4.59 -5.45
C LEU A 61 -0.84 -4.11 -6.85
N PRO A 62 -0.85 -4.98 -7.88
CA PRO A 62 -0.49 -4.56 -9.24
C PRO A 62 -1.55 -3.61 -9.80
N ARG A 63 -1.14 -2.75 -10.74
CA ARG A 63 -2.07 -1.84 -11.44
C ARG A 63 -3.17 -2.65 -12.14
N GLY A 64 -4.43 -2.27 -11.91
CA GLY A 64 -5.60 -2.98 -12.44
C GLY A 64 -5.99 -4.24 -11.66
N GLY A 65 -5.20 -4.65 -10.68
CA GLY A 65 -5.57 -5.73 -9.76
C GLY A 65 -6.54 -5.26 -8.68
N TYR A 66 -7.19 -6.23 -8.04
CA TYR A 66 -8.05 -6.03 -6.88
C TYR A 66 -7.67 -7.01 -5.76
N THR A 67 -8.08 -6.67 -4.54
CA THR A 67 -8.02 -7.56 -3.38
C THR A 67 -9.29 -7.35 -2.58
N GLU A 68 -9.82 -8.42 -2.00
CA GLU A 68 -10.94 -8.30 -1.07
C GLU A 68 -10.42 -7.78 0.28
N LEU A 69 -11.29 -7.05 1.01
CA LEU A 69 -11.02 -6.55 2.34
C LEU A 69 -11.34 -7.62 3.38
N ASP A 70 -10.59 -7.64 4.48
CA ASP A 70 -10.94 -8.50 5.61
C ASP A 70 -12.20 -7.99 6.34
N LEU A 71 -12.70 -8.79 7.29
CA LEU A 71 -13.92 -8.47 8.03
C LEU A 71 -13.76 -7.19 8.88
N ALA A 72 -12.57 -6.95 9.44
CA ALA A 72 -12.33 -5.79 10.28
C ALA A 72 -12.35 -4.49 9.45
N GLN A 73 -11.67 -4.47 8.31
CA GLN A 73 -11.68 -3.36 7.36
C GLN A 73 -13.07 -3.13 6.75
N THR A 74 -13.81 -4.20 6.51
CA THR A 74 -15.20 -4.12 6.05
C THR A 74 -16.08 -3.45 7.09
N ASN A 75 -15.99 -3.89 8.35
CA ASN A 75 -16.78 -3.32 9.44
C ASN A 75 -16.40 -1.87 9.75
N TYR A 76 -15.13 -1.49 9.63
CA TYR A 76 -14.71 -0.09 9.70
C TYR A 76 -15.45 0.79 8.67
N LEU A 77 -15.54 0.37 7.41
CA LEU A 77 -16.27 1.13 6.39
C LEU A 77 -17.76 1.22 6.70
N ARG A 78 -18.35 0.16 7.23
CA ARG A 78 -19.78 0.11 7.58
C ARG A 78 -20.10 1.05 8.73
N GLU A 79 -19.29 1.03 9.78
CA GLU A 79 -19.42 1.94 10.91
C GLU A 79 -19.36 3.41 10.46
N LEU A 80 -18.46 3.74 9.52
CA LEU A 80 -18.31 5.11 9.00
C LEU A 80 -19.57 5.66 8.33
N VAL A 81 -20.45 4.78 7.85
CA VAL A 81 -21.73 5.12 7.21
C VAL A 81 -22.93 4.63 8.02
N GLU A 82 -22.73 4.39 9.33
CA GLU A 82 -23.78 4.04 10.30
C GLU A 82 -24.52 2.71 9.96
N LEU A 83 -23.82 1.78 9.31
CA LEU A 83 -24.33 0.44 9.04
C LEU A 83 -23.93 -0.55 10.14
N PRO A 84 -24.78 -1.54 10.46
CA PRO A 84 -24.47 -2.56 11.47
C PRO A 84 -23.27 -3.41 11.05
N ALA A 85 -22.43 -3.82 11.98
CA ALA A 85 -21.28 -4.67 11.69
C ALA A 85 -21.70 -6.04 11.14
N GLU A 86 -20.91 -6.56 10.19
CA GLU A 86 -21.04 -7.94 9.70
C GLU A 86 -20.30 -8.90 10.62
N THR A 87 -20.83 -10.11 10.74
CA THR A 87 -20.21 -11.20 11.53
C THR A 87 -19.50 -12.24 10.66
N THR A 88 -19.78 -12.26 9.36
CA THR A 88 -19.20 -13.24 8.42
C THR A 88 -18.38 -12.55 7.33
N SER A 89 -17.22 -13.14 7.02
CA SER A 89 -16.39 -12.71 5.90
C SER A 89 -16.78 -13.45 4.63
N LYS A 90 -16.85 -12.73 3.51
CA LYS A 90 -16.99 -13.34 2.17
C LYS A 90 -15.65 -13.78 1.58
N VAL A 91 -14.54 -13.40 2.21
CA VAL A 91 -13.19 -13.72 1.74
C VAL A 91 -12.82 -15.15 2.14
N ALA A 92 -12.45 -15.96 1.16
CA ALA A 92 -11.91 -17.29 1.43
C ALA A 92 -10.53 -17.18 2.11
N VAL A 93 -10.48 -17.48 3.41
CA VAL A 93 -9.28 -17.46 4.29
C VAL A 93 -8.07 -18.24 3.72
N GLU A 94 -8.33 -19.17 2.80
CA GLU A 94 -7.35 -20.13 2.32
C GLU A 94 -6.27 -19.52 1.41
N LYS A 95 -6.59 -18.49 0.61
CA LYS A 95 -5.62 -17.87 -0.31
C LYS A 95 -4.51 -17.12 0.42
N ASP A 96 -4.83 -16.43 1.52
CA ASP A 96 -3.84 -15.70 2.31
C ASP A 96 -2.89 -16.62 3.08
N ARG A 97 -3.41 -17.72 3.65
CA ARG A 97 -2.56 -18.76 4.26
C ARG A 97 -1.54 -19.32 3.28
N ARG A 98 -1.93 -19.58 2.03
CA ARG A 98 -1.02 -20.08 0.99
C ARG A 98 0.08 -19.06 0.66
N ARG A 99 -0.27 -17.77 0.54
CA ARG A 99 0.69 -16.68 0.25
C ARG A 99 1.69 -16.46 1.39
N VAL A 100 1.23 -16.46 2.65
CA VAL A 100 2.10 -16.32 3.82
C VAL A 100 3.07 -17.51 3.92
N LYS A 101 2.56 -18.75 3.73
CA LYS A 101 3.38 -19.96 3.74
C LYS A 101 4.44 -19.94 2.64
N ALA A 102 4.08 -19.53 1.41
CA ALA A 102 5.02 -19.40 0.30
C ALA A 102 6.13 -18.37 0.58
N ASN A 103 5.78 -17.22 1.17
CA ASN A 103 6.76 -16.20 1.55
C ASN A 103 7.68 -16.65 2.68
N GLN A 104 7.17 -17.41 3.65
CA GLN A 104 7.97 -17.99 4.72
C GLN A 104 8.96 -19.03 4.18
N ILE A 105 8.52 -19.90 3.27
CA ILE A 105 9.39 -20.86 2.57
C ILE A 105 10.48 -20.14 1.79
N ARG A 106 10.14 -19.13 0.97
CA ARG A 106 11.14 -18.34 0.21
C ARG A 106 12.17 -17.67 1.14
N ARG A 107 11.73 -17.12 2.28
CA ARG A 107 12.62 -16.52 3.28
C ARG A 107 13.52 -17.55 3.98
N ALA A 108 13.02 -18.76 4.24
CA ALA A 108 13.81 -19.85 4.83
C ALA A 108 14.87 -20.37 3.83
N VAL A 109 14.48 -20.62 2.58
CA VAL A 109 15.39 -21.06 1.51
C VAL A 109 16.51 -20.03 1.28
N LYS A 110 16.16 -18.74 1.18
CA LYS A 110 17.16 -17.66 1.02
C LYS A 110 18.14 -17.60 2.20
N ARG A 111 17.69 -17.87 3.43
CA ARG A 111 18.59 -17.92 4.60
C ARG A 111 19.55 -19.10 4.50
N HIS A 112 19.06 -20.28 4.12
CA HIS A 112 19.89 -21.48 4.05
C HIS A 112 20.93 -21.41 2.92
N SER A 113 20.58 -20.81 1.78
CA SER A 113 21.51 -20.63 0.66
C SER A 113 22.67 -19.67 0.98
N GLN A 114 22.47 -18.68 1.85
CA GLN A 114 23.55 -17.77 2.27
C GLN A 114 24.55 -18.42 3.24
N VAL A 115 24.08 -19.31 4.12
CA VAL A 115 24.94 -20.06 5.05
C VAL A 115 25.82 -21.08 4.31
N GLY A 116 25.32 -21.69 3.23
CA GLY A 116 26.10 -22.59 2.38
C GLY A 116 27.26 -21.90 1.63
N SER A 117 27.10 -20.61 1.28
CA SER A 117 28.14 -19.86 0.54
C SER A 117 29.32 -19.43 1.43
N SER A 118 29.10 -19.21 2.74
CA SER A 118 30.19 -18.83 3.67
C SER A 118 31.09 -20.00 4.08
N ASN A 119 30.60 -21.24 4.04
CA ASN A 119 31.39 -22.42 4.40
C ASN A 119 32.34 -22.88 3.27
N ASN A 120 32.01 -22.59 2.01
CA ASN A 120 32.83 -23.02 0.87
C ASN A 120 34.04 -22.10 0.58
N ARG A 121 34.16 -20.96 1.28
CA ARG A 121 35.33 -20.05 1.16
C ARG A 121 36.43 -20.32 2.18
N ARG A 122 36.20 -21.19 3.17
CA ARG A 122 37.19 -21.52 4.22
C ARG A 122 38.03 -22.78 3.93
N SER A 123 37.68 -23.55 2.90
CA SER A 123 38.39 -24.78 2.52
C SER A 123 39.42 -24.60 1.38
N ALA A 124 39.53 -23.42 0.77
CA ALA A 124 40.40 -23.16 -0.39
C ALA A 124 41.73 -22.44 -0.03
N GLY A 125 42.24 -22.61 1.19
CA GLY A 125 43.42 -21.90 1.67
C GLY A 125 44.28 -22.71 2.64
N ARG A 126 44.78 -23.89 2.23
CA ARG A 126 45.89 -24.56 2.90
C ARG A 126 46.51 -25.59 1.95
N GLY A 127 47.67 -25.25 1.39
CA GLY A 127 48.40 -26.16 0.49
C GLY A 127 49.39 -25.42 -0.40
N LYS A 128 50.47 -24.90 0.20
CA LYS A 128 51.73 -24.65 -0.51
C LYS A 128 52.85 -24.64 0.51
N ASP A 129 53.49 -25.81 0.65
CA ASP A 129 54.87 -26.00 1.06
C ASP A 129 55.38 -27.21 0.25
#